data_AF-A0A2P6TGT6-F1
#
_entry.id   AF-A0A2P6TGT6-F1
#
_cell.length_a   1.000
_cell.length_b   1.000
_cell.length_c   1.000
_cell.angle_alpha   90.00
_cell.angle_beta   90.00
_cell.angle_gamma   90.00
#
_symmetry.space_group_name_H-M   'P 1'
#
loop_
_entity.id
_entity.type
_entity.pdbx_description
1 polymer ?
#
loop_
_entity_poly.entity_id
_entity_poly.type
_entity_poly.pdbx_seq_one_letter_code
_entity_poly.pdbx_strand_id
1 'polypeptide(L)'
;MPLCRVAPLAAAAPPCSHARAPAPLPRALCFRSTPVHSLKRRLAAMRPPAAGGEEAGGSGAAAAGAEEEAEQQATRAAAALAADTFLRDEITVGVGTGPAVNALLEEIAARQGAGKLRGLKCVPASDVAASEAAFHGVPLTTLQEGQRLDFFFEAADELAADAEGSLAFVIGRQHVPQPQLHRVRELAEAATTNVVLAQAAVVVPRLGGSLCVAVEEADWEESGEELDDIFLGDAELWRRSTEEGAGPRGGDNPYVSPEGHTLIDIRFYEGLKLFGEDADYGAIAREIEGVPGVVAHGLMANVAAAAIVAGREGEAPRLVWRGEAAARGDNAA
;
A
#
# COMPACT_ATOMS: atom_id res chain seq x y z
N MET A 1 41.69 36.56 -26.97
CA MET A 1 42.96 36.50 -27.75
C MET A 1 44.00 37.39 -27.06
N PRO A 2 45.28 37.02 -27.01
CA PRO A 2 45.82 35.82 -26.35
C PRO A 2 46.98 36.18 -25.38
N LEU A 3 47.36 35.25 -24.50
CA LEU A 3 48.72 34.71 -24.46
C LEU A 3 48.83 33.55 -23.45
N CYS A 4 48.93 32.38 -24.06
CA CYS A 4 49.43 31.10 -23.57
C CYS A 4 50.56 31.19 -22.54
N ARG A 5 50.45 30.41 -21.46
CA ARG A 5 51.61 29.85 -20.74
C ARG A 5 51.50 28.33 -20.78
N VAL A 6 52.52 27.73 -21.37
CA VAL A 6 52.77 26.28 -21.45
C VAL A 6 53.71 25.92 -20.30
N ALA A 7 53.43 24.82 -19.60
CA ALA A 7 54.37 24.14 -18.71
C ALA A 7 54.25 22.62 -18.90
N PRO A 8 55.33 21.84 -18.66
CA PRO A 8 55.62 20.63 -19.40
C PRO A 8 55.09 19.33 -18.77
N LEU A 9 55.12 18.29 -19.62
CA LEU A 9 54.71 16.92 -19.42
C LEU A 9 55.70 16.08 -18.60
N ALA A 10 55.15 15.09 -17.90
CA ALA A 10 55.70 13.77 -17.53
C ALA A 10 56.64 13.62 -16.30
N ALA A 11 56.13 12.89 -15.29
CA ALA A 11 56.91 11.91 -14.52
C ALA A 11 55.97 10.83 -13.90
N ALA A 12 56.12 9.62 -14.44
CA ALA A 12 55.92 8.27 -13.89
C ALA A 12 54.87 8.00 -12.79
N ALA A 13 53.87 7.19 -13.16
CA ALA A 13 53.07 6.38 -12.23
C ALA A 13 53.88 5.19 -11.68
N PRO A 14 53.75 4.83 -10.39
CA PRO A 14 54.31 3.60 -9.85
C PRO A 14 53.47 2.36 -10.26
N PRO A 15 54.08 1.17 -10.33
CA PRO A 15 53.48 -0.02 -10.93
C PRO A 15 52.36 -0.63 -10.08
N CYS A 16 51.31 -1.09 -10.76
CA CYS A 16 50.26 -1.95 -10.23
C CYS A 16 50.86 -3.21 -9.59
N SER A 17 50.75 -3.33 -8.27
CA SER A 17 50.97 -4.60 -7.57
C SER A 17 49.73 -5.48 -7.75
N HIS A 18 49.92 -6.65 -8.36
CA HIS A 18 48.96 -7.74 -8.41
C HIS A 18 48.46 -8.09 -7.00
N ALA A 19 47.23 -7.70 -6.68
CA ALA A 19 46.46 -8.30 -5.60
C ALA A 19 45.72 -9.52 -6.15
N ARG A 20 46.01 -10.67 -5.54
CA ARG A 20 45.47 -12.00 -5.82
C ARG A 20 43.94 -12.00 -5.94
N ALA A 21 43.45 -12.72 -6.94
CA ALA A 21 42.06 -13.21 -6.97
C ALA A 21 41.77 -14.03 -5.69
N PRO A 22 40.62 -13.81 -5.01
CA PRO A 22 40.20 -14.69 -3.94
C PRO A 22 39.85 -16.08 -4.52
N ALA A 23 40.32 -17.13 -3.85
CA ALA A 23 40.06 -18.51 -4.21
C ALA A 23 38.56 -18.84 -4.10
N PRO A 24 38.01 -19.74 -4.95
CA PRO A 24 36.63 -20.18 -4.83
C PRO A 24 36.45 -20.98 -3.54
N LEU A 25 35.57 -20.51 -2.66
CA LEU A 25 35.15 -21.24 -1.46
C LEU A 25 34.11 -22.32 -1.82
N PRO A 26 34.11 -23.44 -1.08
CA PRO A 26 33.47 -24.68 -1.51
C PRO A 26 31.95 -24.62 -1.38
N ARG A 27 31.31 -25.30 -2.34
CA ARG A 27 29.91 -25.74 -2.28
C ARG A 27 29.60 -26.47 -0.97
N ALA A 28 28.34 -26.32 -0.57
CA ALA A 28 27.59 -27.11 0.42
C ALA A 28 27.68 -26.63 1.88
N LEU A 29 26.78 -25.72 2.25
CA LEU A 29 26.17 -25.73 3.56
C LEU A 29 24.75 -26.27 3.42
N CYS A 30 24.60 -27.55 3.78
CA CYS A 30 23.32 -28.20 3.94
C CYS A 30 22.55 -27.49 5.06
N PHE A 31 21.48 -26.78 4.71
CA PHE A 31 20.45 -26.41 5.69
C PHE A 31 19.87 -27.71 6.26
N ARG A 32 20.05 -27.91 7.57
CA ARG A 32 19.40 -28.98 8.31
C ARG A 32 17.92 -28.64 8.38
N SER A 33 17.13 -29.25 7.50
CA SER A 33 15.68 -29.31 7.66
C SER A 33 15.37 -30.01 9.00
N THR A 34 14.79 -29.29 9.96
CA THR A 34 14.11 -29.91 11.09
C THR A 34 12.85 -30.61 10.55
N PRO A 35 12.63 -31.91 10.85
CA PRO A 35 11.47 -32.62 10.36
C PRO A 35 10.21 -32.16 11.11
N VAL A 36 9.31 -31.45 10.43
CA VAL A 36 7.94 -31.23 10.91
C VAL A 36 7.19 -32.56 10.79
N HIS A 37 7.23 -33.35 11.86
CA HIS A 37 6.54 -34.63 11.98
C HIS A 37 5.43 -34.54 13.03
N SER A 38 4.45 -33.65 12.84
CA SER A 38 3.17 -33.74 13.56
C SER A 38 2.12 -32.74 13.04
N LEU A 39 1.60 -32.93 11.83
CA LEU A 39 0.26 -32.39 11.46
C LEU A 39 -0.42 -33.11 10.28
N LYS A 40 0.03 -34.31 9.92
CA LYS A 40 -0.75 -35.23 9.07
C LYS A 40 -1.62 -36.13 9.95
N ARG A 41 -2.66 -35.56 10.56
CA ARG A 41 -3.84 -36.27 11.09
C ARG A 41 -4.93 -35.27 11.49
N ARG A 42 -5.55 -34.62 10.49
CA ARG A 42 -6.96 -34.18 10.49
C ARG A 42 -7.45 -33.66 9.12
N LEU A 43 -6.86 -34.18 8.04
CA LEU A 43 -7.36 -34.03 6.66
C LEU A 43 -7.82 -35.40 6.16
N ALA A 44 -8.92 -35.89 6.72
CA ALA A 44 -9.67 -37.06 6.24
C ALA A 44 -10.99 -37.21 7.02
N ALA A 45 -11.92 -36.28 6.86
CA ALA A 45 -13.31 -36.47 7.31
C ALA A 45 -14.30 -35.51 6.64
N MET A 46 -14.27 -35.36 5.30
CA MET A 46 -15.41 -34.78 4.57
C MET A 46 -15.56 -35.51 3.23
N ARG A 47 -16.28 -36.63 3.25
CA ARG A 47 -16.86 -37.24 2.04
C ARG A 47 -18.08 -36.38 1.67
N PRO A 48 -18.26 -35.93 0.42
CA PRO A 48 -19.50 -35.27 0.05
C PRO A 48 -20.66 -36.28 0.18
N PRO A 49 -21.80 -35.93 0.79
CA PRO A 49 -22.97 -36.76 0.74
C PRO A 49 -23.47 -36.84 -0.71
N ALA A 50 -23.96 -38.02 -1.08
CA ALA A 50 -24.53 -38.29 -2.39
C ALA A 50 -25.69 -37.33 -2.70
N ALA A 51 -25.80 -36.97 -3.98
CA ALA A 51 -26.88 -36.16 -4.55
C ALA A 51 -28.26 -36.73 -4.17
N GLY A 52 -28.96 -35.98 -3.33
CA GLY A 52 -30.41 -36.02 -3.15
C GLY A 52 -30.89 -34.57 -3.31
N GLY A 53 -31.78 -34.33 -4.26
CA GLY A 53 -32.17 -32.98 -4.66
C GLY A 53 -32.99 -32.25 -3.59
N GLU A 54 -32.78 -30.94 -3.53
CA GLU A 54 -33.80 -29.93 -3.26
C GLU A 54 -33.24 -28.58 -3.77
N GLU A 55 -33.95 -27.97 -4.71
CA GLU A 55 -33.67 -26.62 -5.20
C GLU A 55 -33.95 -25.61 -4.07
N ALA A 56 -32.89 -25.00 -3.54
CA ALA A 56 -32.97 -23.81 -2.69
C ALA A 56 -31.88 -22.81 -3.12
N GLY A 57 -31.94 -22.38 -4.38
CA GLY A 57 -30.92 -21.51 -5.02
C GLY A 57 -31.32 -20.04 -5.18
N GLY A 58 -32.20 -19.50 -4.32
CA GLY A 58 -32.81 -18.17 -4.55
C GLY A 58 -32.48 -17.06 -3.55
N SER A 59 -32.21 -17.36 -2.27
CA SER A 59 -32.15 -16.31 -1.24
C SER A 59 -30.75 -15.75 -0.97
N GLY A 60 -29.69 -16.55 -1.17
CA GLY A 60 -28.31 -16.12 -0.88
C GLY A 60 -27.75 -15.09 -1.87
N ALA A 61 -28.09 -15.20 -3.15
CA ALA A 61 -27.63 -14.25 -4.18
C ALA A 61 -28.31 -12.88 -4.05
N ALA A 62 -29.59 -12.84 -3.66
CA ALA A 62 -30.32 -11.60 -3.44
C ALA A 62 -29.82 -10.84 -2.20
N ALA A 63 -29.44 -11.56 -1.14
CA ALA A 63 -28.86 -10.96 0.06
C ALA A 63 -27.45 -10.38 -0.22
N ALA A 64 -26.60 -11.12 -0.93
CA ALA A 64 -25.27 -10.64 -1.31
C ALA A 64 -25.32 -9.39 -2.21
N GLY A 65 -26.27 -9.34 -3.16
CA GLY A 65 -26.47 -8.15 -4.00
C GLY A 65 -26.95 -6.93 -3.22
N ALA A 66 -27.83 -7.12 -2.23
CA ALA A 66 -28.29 -6.02 -1.38
C ALA A 66 -27.17 -5.46 -0.48
N GLU A 67 -26.32 -6.34 0.07
CA GLU A 67 -25.15 -5.93 0.86
C GLU A 67 -24.14 -5.13 0.02
N GLU A 68 -23.86 -5.58 -1.21
CA GLU A 68 -22.96 -4.88 -2.14
C GLU A 68 -23.51 -3.50 -2.53
N GLU A 69 -24.81 -3.39 -2.83
CA GLU A 69 -25.46 -2.11 -3.14
C GLU A 69 -25.41 -1.14 -1.95
N ALA A 70 -25.60 -1.64 -0.72
CA ALA A 70 -25.52 -0.84 0.49
C ALA A 70 -24.09 -0.31 0.73
N GLU A 71 -23.06 -1.14 0.53
CA GLU A 71 -21.66 -0.73 0.64
C GLU A 71 -21.30 0.32 -0.43
N GLN A 72 -21.73 0.11 -1.68
CA GLN A 72 -21.54 1.10 -2.75
C GLN A 72 -22.23 2.43 -2.41
N GLN A 73 -23.42 2.40 -1.82
CA GLN A 73 -24.14 3.60 -1.41
C GLN A 73 -23.41 4.35 -0.28
N ALA A 74 -22.88 3.63 0.71
CA ALA A 74 -22.07 4.21 1.77
C ALA A 74 -20.78 4.85 1.21
N THR A 75 -20.16 4.19 0.24
CA THR A 75 -18.98 4.70 -0.47
C THR A 75 -19.27 6.00 -1.22
N ARG A 76 -20.39 6.08 -1.95
CA ARG A 76 -20.82 7.31 -2.62
C ARG A 76 -21.11 8.44 -1.62
N ALA A 77 -21.74 8.14 -0.48
CA ALA A 77 -21.96 9.14 0.56
C ALA A 77 -20.65 9.68 1.15
N ALA A 78 -19.67 8.81 1.38
CA ALA A 78 -18.32 9.20 1.81
C ALA A 78 -17.61 10.07 0.76
N ALA A 79 -17.69 9.71 -0.52
CA ALA A 79 -17.15 10.50 -1.61
C ALA A 79 -17.77 11.92 -1.68
N ALA A 80 -19.09 12.03 -1.53
CA ALA A 80 -19.78 13.32 -1.45
C ALA A 80 -19.30 14.17 -0.27
N LEU A 81 -19.14 13.57 0.91
CA LEU A 81 -18.60 14.27 2.10
C LEU A 81 -17.16 14.75 1.86
N ALA A 82 -16.31 13.92 1.25
CA ALA A 82 -14.95 14.30 0.89
C ALA A 82 -14.95 15.48 -0.10
N ALA A 83 -15.80 15.40 -1.12
CA ALA A 83 -15.93 16.45 -2.13
C ALA A 83 -16.43 17.77 -1.53
N ASP A 84 -17.40 17.73 -0.62
CA ASP A 84 -17.93 18.92 0.07
C ASP A 84 -16.90 19.56 1.01
N THR A 85 -16.05 18.74 1.63
CA THR A 85 -15.10 19.21 2.65
C THR A 85 -13.84 19.79 2.04
N PHE A 86 -13.30 19.14 1.00
CA PHE A 86 -11.94 19.42 0.53
C PHE A 86 -11.90 20.05 -0.86
N LEU A 87 -12.88 19.79 -1.73
CA LEU A 87 -12.79 20.22 -3.13
C LEU A 87 -13.33 21.63 -3.34
N ARG A 88 -12.66 22.38 -4.21
CA ARG A 88 -13.00 23.75 -4.61
C ARG A 88 -12.48 24.01 -6.02
N ASP A 89 -12.92 25.11 -6.63
CA ASP A 89 -12.48 25.50 -7.98
C ASP A 89 -10.95 25.67 -8.08
N GLU A 90 -10.39 25.36 -9.25
CA GLU A 90 -9.00 25.63 -9.66
C GLU A 90 -7.90 24.96 -8.79
N ILE A 91 -8.21 23.87 -8.09
CA ILE A 91 -7.22 23.09 -7.34
C ILE A 91 -6.59 21.97 -8.18
N THR A 92 -5.42 21.50 -7.74
CA THR A 92 -4.83 20.26 -8.25
C THR A 92 -4.75 19.24 -7.12
N VAL A 93 -5.33 18.06 -7.35
CA VAL A 93 -5.36 16.98 -6.36
C VAL A 93 -4.60 15.78 -6.85
N GLY A 94 -3.91 15.06 -5.96
CA GLY A 94 -3.42 13.73 -6.25
C GLY A 94 -4.50 12.69 -5.94
N VAL A 95 -4.57 11.62 -6.73
CA VAL A 95 -5.53 10.54 -6.54
C VAL A 95 -4.85 9.17 -6.58
N GLY A 96 -5.15 8.39 -5.55
CA GLY A 96 -4.75 7.00 -5.37
C GLY A 96 -5.56 6.03 -6.20
N THR A 97 -5.73 4.81 -5.69
CA THR A 97 -6.48 3.74 -6.39
C THR A 97 -7.49 3.08 -5.46
N GLY A 98 -8.59 2.60 -6.02
CA GLY A 98 -9.53 1.71 -5.32
C GLY A 98 -10.96 2.26 -5.29
N PRO A 99 -11.93 1.44 -4.84
CA PRO A 99 -13.35 1.76 -4.96
C PRO A 99 -13.75 3.11 -4.32
N ALA A 100 -13.15 3.46 -3.18
CA ALA A 100 -13.42 4.73 -2.52
C ALA A 100 -12.88 5.94 -3.31
N VAL A 101 -11.71 5.82 -3.93
CA VAL A 101 -11.15 6.86 -4.81
C VAL A 101 -11.95 6.96 -6.10
N ASN A 102 -12.40 5.84 -6.67
CA ASN A 102 -13.23 5.82 -7.88
C ASN A 102 -14.57 6.56 -7.64
N ALA A 103 -15.22 6.34 -6.49
CA ALA A 103 -16.43 7.07 -6.12
C ALA A 103 -16.17 8.58 -5.97
N LEU A 104 -14.99 8.99 -5.47
CA LEU A 104 -14.61 10.40 -5.43
C LEU A 104 -14.40 10.98 -6.84
N LEU A 105 -13.78 10.23 -7.74
CA LEU A 105 -13.60 10.63 -9.15
C LEU A 105 -14.95 10.76 -9.87
N GLU A 106 -15.88 9.85 -9.62
CA GLU A 106 -17.26 9.92 -10.13
C GLU A 106 -17.96 11.20 -9.65
N GLU A 107 -17.87 11.51 -8.34
CA GLU A 107 -18.46 12.71 -7.75
C GLU A 107 -17.82 14.00 -8.31
N ILE A 108 -16.50 14.02 -8.51
CA ILE A 108 -15.80 15.12 -9.17
C ILE A 108 -16.35 15.36 -10.58
N ALA A 109 -16.44 14.30 -11.38
CA ALA A 109 -16.94 14.37 -12.75
C ALA A 109 -18.38 14.86 -12.80
N ALA A 110 -19.25 14.35 -11.92
CA ALA A 110 -20.64 14.78 -11.80
C ALA A 110 -20.75 16.28 -11.47
N ARG A 111 -19.94 16.79 -10.55
CA ARG A 111 -19.91 18.23 -10.20
C ARG A 111 -19.39 19.09 -11.33
N GLN A 112 -18.37 18.65 -12.06
CA GLN A 112 -17.85 19.36 -13.23
C GLN A 112 -18.88 19.40 -14.36
N GLY A 113 -19.54 18.28 -14.65
CA GLY A 113 -20.62 18.22 -15.64
C GLY A 113 -21.82 19.10 -15.29
N ALA A 114 -22.11 19.24 -13.99
CA ALA A 114 -23.15 20.16 -13.49
C ALA A 114 -22.70 21.62 -13.37
N GLY A 115 -21.44 21.95 -13.66
CA GLY A 115 -20.88 23.30 -13.52
C GLY A 115 -20.71 23.78 -12.08
N LYS A 116 -20.72 22.86 -11.10
CA LYS A 116 -20.57 23.14 -9.65
C LYS A 116 -19.12 23.11 -9.16
N LEU A 117 -18.21 22.60 -9.99
CA LEU A 117 -16.78 22.53 -9.75
C LEU A 117 -16.05 22.82 -11.06
N ARG A 118 -15.08 23.74 -11.05
CA ARG A 118 -14.38 24.18 -12.26
C ARG A 118 -12.87 24.12 -12.09
N GLY A 119 -12.18 23.85 -13.19
CA GLY A 119 -10.71 23.92 -13.25
C GLY A 119 -9.95 22.87 -12.43
N LEU A 120 -10.62 22.01 -11.65
CA LEU A 120 -9.96 20.93 -10.93
C LEU A 120 -9.30 19.95 -11.90
N LYS A 121 -8.04 19.61 -11.61
CA LYS A 121 -7.26 18.59 -12.30
C LYS A 121 -6.74 17.56 -11.30
N CYS A 122 -6.55 16.32 -11.74
CA CYS A 122 -5.98 15.27 -10.91
C CYS A 122 -4.61 14.79 -11.43
N VAL A 123 -3.71 14.48 -10.49
CA VAL A 123 -2.45 13.78 -10.73
C VAL A 123 -2.60 12.35 -10.21
N PRO A 124 -2.55 11.33 -11.08
CA PRO A 124 -2.78 9.94 -10.67
C PRO A 124 -1.52 9.31 -10.04
N ALA A 125 -1.70 8.55 -8.96
CA ALA A 125 -0.63 7.82 -8.28
C ALA A 125 -0.27 6.49 -8.95
N SER A 126 -0.99 6.09 -10.00
CA SER A 126 -0.73 4.88 -10.77
C SER A 126 -1.36 4.96 -12.16
N ASP A 127 -1.00 4.04 -13.06
CA ASP A 127 -1.62 3.98 -14.40
C ASP A 127 -3.10 3.54 -14.32
N VAL A 128 -3.44 2.80 -13.27
CA VAL A 128 -4.83 2.41 -12.97
C VAL A 128 -5.61 3.65 -12.53
N ALA A 129 -5.08 4.42 -11.59
CA ALA A 129 -5.69 5.68 -11.15
C ALA A 129 -5.89 6.64 -12.33
N ALA A 130 -4.91 6.71 -13.24
CA ALA A 130 -5.02 7.51 -14.46
C ALA A 130 -6.16 7.03 -15.36
N SER A 131 -6.28 5.70 -15.54
CA SER A 131 -7.34 5.09 -16.34
C SER A 131 -8.72 5.33 -15.75
N GLU A 132 -8.88 5.19 -14.43
CA GLU A 132 -10.14 5.44 -13.71
C GLU A 132 -10.55 6.92 -13.78
N ALA A 133 -9.61 7.84 -13.56
CA ALA A 133 -9.89 9.27 -13.68
C ALA A 133 -10.31 9.65 -15.11
N ALA A 134 -9.63 9.10 -16.12
CA ALA A 134 -10.00 9.30 -17.52
C ALA A 134 -11.37 8.68 -17.85
N PHE A 135 -11.68 7.50 -17.31
CA PHE A 135 -12.97 6.83 -17.49
C PHE A 135 -14.14 7.70 -16.99
N HIS A 136 -14.00 8.33 -15.83
CA HIS A 136 -15.00 9.26 -15.29
C HIS A 136 -14.98 10.64 -15.98
N GLY A 137 -13.97 10.96 -16.79
CA GLY A 137 -13.84 12.24 -17.48
C GLY A 137 -13.25 13.36 -16.63
N VAL A 138 -12.50 13.03 -15.58
CA VAL A 138 -11.77 14.00 -14.75
C VAL A 138 -10.48 14.42 -15.48
N PRO A 139 -10.20 15.73 -15.65
CA PRO A 139 -9.00 16.19 -16.33
C PRO A 139 -7.70 15.76 -15.63
N LEU A 140 -6.84 15.06 -16.38
CA LEU A 140 -5.54 14.60 -15.90
C LEU A 140 -4.44 15.66 -16.07
N THR A 141 -3.48 15.66 -15.15
CA THR A 141 -2.21 16.36 -15.26
C THR A 141 -1.09 15.53 -14.63
N THR A 142 0.14 16.02 -14.69
CA THR A 142 1.32 15.35 -14.11
C THR A 142 1.92 16.23 -13.02
N LEU A 143 2.54 15.61 -12.02
CA LEU A 143 3.31 16.34 -11.02
C LEU A 143 4.52 16.99 -11.70
N GLN A 144 4.58 18.32 -11.68
CA GLN A 144 5.75 19.06 -12.14
C GLN A 144 6.74 19.26 -10.98
N GLU A 145 8.02 19.38 -11.29
CA GLU A 145 9.04 19.63 -10.27
C GLU A 145 8.73 20.92 -9.48
N GLY A 146 8.69 20.80 -8.15
CA GLY A 146 8.35 21.91 -7.24
C GLY A 146 6.86 22.28 -7.18
N GLN A 147 5.98 21.59 -7.91
CA GLN A 147 4.53 21.73 -7.75
C GLN A 147 4.09 21.15 -6.41
N ARG A 148 3.13 21.81 -5.76
CA ARG A 148 2.41 21.25 -4.61
C ARG A 148 0.98 20.93 -4.99
N LEU A 149 0.48 19.82 -4.47
CA LEU A 149 -0.93 19.44 -4.58
C LEU A 149 -1.70 20.04 -3.40
N ASP A 150 -2.94 20.48 -3.63
CA ASP A 150 -3.81 20.92 -2.54
C ASP A 150 -4.12 19.74 -1.61
N PHE A 151 -4.55 18.62 -2.21
CA PHE A 151 -4.91 17.40 -1.50
C PHE A 151 -4.37 16.17 -2.19
N PHE A 152 -4.10 15.11 -1.43
CA PHE A 152 -3.92 13.75 -1.95
C PHE A 152 -4.96 12.83 -1.30
N PHE A 153 -5.71 12.09 -2.12
CA PHE A 153 -6.73 11.15 -1.67
C PHE A 153 -6.29 9.72 -1.97
N GLU A 154 -6.24 8.87 -0.95
CA GLU A 154 -5.85 7.45 -1.11
C GLU A 154 -6.81 6.55 -0.35
N ALA A 155 -7.08 5.36 -0.88
CA ALA A 155 -7.88 4.36 -0.18
C ALA A 155 -7.00 3.51 0.75
N ALA A 156 -7.49 3.23 1.95
CA ALA A 156 -6.81 2.35 2.89
C ALA A 156 -7.24 0.89 2.72
N ASP A 157 -6.26 -0.02 2.69
CA ASP A 157 -6.50 -1.46 2.91
C ASP A 157 -6.82 -1.74 4.38
N GLU A 158 -6.16 -1.01 5.29
CA GLU A 158 -6.47 -0.94 6.72
C GLU A 158 -6.18 0.48 7.23
N LEU A 159 -7.01 0.95 8.17
CA LEU A 159 -6.86 2.25 8.82
C LEU A 159 -6.86 2.07 10.34
N ALA A 160 -5.88 2.63 11.02
CA ALA A 160 -5.82 2.70 12.47
C ALA A 160 -5.55 4.14 12.93
N ALA A 161 -5.90 4.42 14.18
CA ALA A 161 -5.42 5.59 14.90
C ALA A 161 -4.56 5.11 16.07
N ASP A 162 -3.42 5.75 16.30
CA ASP A 162 -2.64 5.51 17.52
C ASP A 162 -3.32 6.14 18.76
N ALA A 163 -2.71 5.95 19.93
CA ALA A 163 -3.25 6.44 21.20
C ALA A 163 -3.27 7.98 21.27
N GLU A 164 -2.39 8.64 20.52
CA GLU A 164 -2.25 10.08 20.40
C GLU A 164 -3.19 10.68 19.32
N GLY A 165 -3.93 9.84 18.61
CA GLY A 165 -4.87 10.23 17.57
C GLY A 165 -4.22 10.49 16.20
N SER A 166 -2.97 10.08 16.00
CA SER A 166 -2.34 10.05 14.68
C SER A 166 -2.96 8.97 13.81
N LEU A 167 -3.22 9.30 12.55
CA LEU A 167 -3.78 8.36 11.58
C LEU A 167 -2.64 7.60 10.89
N ALA A 168 -2.77 6.29 10.81
CA ALA A 168 -1.88 5.42 10.05
C ALA A 168 -2.71 4.44 9.21
N PHE A 169 -2.27 4.17 7.99
CA PHE A 169 -2.97 3.27 7.10
C PHE A 169 -2.03 2.43 6.24
N VAL A 170 -2.52 1.28 5.79
CA VAL A 170 -1.81 0.39 4.87
C VAL A 170 -2.37 0.58 3.46
N ILE A 171 -1.48 0.56 2.48
CA ILE A 171 -1.79 0.51 1.05
C ILE A 171 -1.06 -0.64 0.36
N GLY A 172 -1.54 -1.01 -0.81
CA GLY A 172 -0.86 -1.94 -1.72
C GLY A 172 -0.93 -3.39 -1.28
N ARG A 173 -1.88 -3.76 -0.41
CA ARG A 173 -2.13 -5.16 -0.04
C ARG A 173 -2.71 -5.96 -1.20
N GLN A 174 -3.53 -5.33 -2.04
CA GLN A 174 -4.12 -5.99 -3.20
C GLN A 174 -3.05 -6.45 -4.19
N HIS A 175 -3.25 -7.63 -4.77
CA HIS A 175 -2.38 -8.17 -5.81
C HIS A 175 -2.78 -7.70 -7.21
N VAL A 176 -4.01 -7.22 -7.43
CA VAL A 176 -4.46 -6.78 -8.76
C VAL A 176 -5.34 -5.53 -8.63
N PRO A 177 -5.01 -4.42 -9.33
CA PRO A 177 -3.71 -4.16 -9.93
C PRO A 177 -2.64 -3.97 -8.86
N GLN A 178 -1.40 -4.23 -9.22
CA GLN A 178 -0.27 -4.15 -8.29
C GLN A 178 0.06 -2.68 -7.97
N PRO A 179 0.50 -2.39 -6.73
CA PRO A 179 0.69 -1.02 -6.27
C PRO A 179 1.96 -0.37 -6.83
N GLN A 180 1.87 0.93 -7.15
CA GLN A 180 3.02 1.79 -7.47
C GLN A 180 3.42 2.60 -6.23
N LEU A 181 3.93 1.92 -5.20
CA LEU A 181 4.17 2.50 -3.86
C LEU A 181 5.01 3.77 -3.88
N HIS A 182 6.06 3.83 -4.71
CA HIS A 182 6.91 5.00 -4.84
C HIS A 182 6.13 6.24 -5.33
N ARG A 183 5.31 6.08 -6.37
CA ARG A 183 4.51 7.19 -6.92
C ARG A 183 3.43 7.65 -5.94
N VAL A 184 2.83 6.73 -5.19
CA VAL A 184 1.90 7.08 -4.10
C VAL A 184 2.59 7.95 -3.03
N ARG A 185 3.78 7.55 -2.59
CA ARG A 185 4.56 8.34 -1.61
C ARG A 185 4.98 9.70 -2.15
N GLU A 186 5.43 9.76 -3.39
CA GLU A 186 5.79 11.02 -4.06
C GLU A 186 4.62 12.01 -4.07
N LEU A 187 3.40 11.55 -4.40
CA LEU A 187 2.22 12.42 -4.35
C LEU A 187 1.84 12.82 -2.93
N ALA A 188 1.97 11.90 -1.97
CA ALA A 188 1.68 12.17 -0.56
C ALA A 188 2.63 13.23 0.04
N GLU A 189 3.90 13.22 -0.37
CA GLU A 189 4.91 14.21 0.02
C GLU A 189 4.71 15.57 -0.69
N ALA A 190 4.26 15.55 -1.95
CA ALA A 190 3.96 16.75 -2.71
C ALA A 190 2.66 17.45 -2.23
N ALA A 191 1.77 16.72 -1.56
CA ALA A 191 0.50 17.23 -1.10
C ALA A 191 0.60 18.09 0.16
N THR A 192 -0.18 19.17 0.18
CA THR A 192 -0.35 20.03 1.34
C THR A 192 -1.18 19.32 2.42
N THR A 193 -2.14 18.49 2.02
CA THR A 193 -3.03 17.77 2.93
C THR A 193 -3.34 16.38 2.38
N ASN A 194 -2.99 15.34 3.14
CA ASN A 194 -3.33 13.96 2.80
C ASN A 194 -4.65 13.56 3.48
N VAL A 195 -5.56 13.00 2.70
CA VAL A 195 -6.88 12.53 3.15
C VAL A 195 -7.03 11.06 2.79
N VAL A 196 -7.23 10.22 3.80
CA VAL A 196 -7.46 8.79 3.58
C VAL A 196 -8.95 8.48 3.49
N LEU A 197 -9.32 7.63 2.55
CA LEU A 197 -10.69 7.14 2.35
C LEU A 197 -10.77 5.69 2.80
N ALA A 198 -11.73 5.34 3.65
CA ALA A 198 -11.83 3.99 4.21
C ALA A 198 -13.28 3.53 4.37
N GLN A 199 -13.50 2.22 4.26
CA GLN A 199 -14.73 1.59 4.75
C GLN A 199 -14.68 1.43 6.27
N ALA A 200 -15.83 1.43 6.94
CA ALA A 200 -15.89 1.11 8.37
C ALA A 200 -15.29 -0.27 8.69
N ALA A 201 -15.38 -1.23 7.75
CA ALA A 201 -14.90 -2.60 7.92
C ALA A 201 -13.37 -2.72 7.99
N VAL A 202 -12.63 -1.75 7.43
CA VAL A 202 -11.16 -1.74 7.42
C VAL A 202 -10.56 -0.84 8.51
N VAL A 203 -11.41 -0.25 9.37
CA VAL A 203 -10.94 0.47 10.54
C VAL A 203 -10.64 -0.52 11.65
N VAL A 204 -9.37 -0.64 12.01
CA VAL A 204 -8.84 -1.66 12.92
C VAL A 204 -8.21 -1.02 14.16
N PRO A 205 -8.20 -1.70 15.31
CA PRO A 205 -7.54 -1.20 16.52
C PRO A 205 -6.01 -1.16 16.37
N ARG A 206 -5.45 -2.06 15.55
CA ARG A 206 -4.02 -2.14 15.23
C ARG A 206 -3.90 -2.67 13.80
N LEU A 207 -3.16 -1.96 12.94
CA LEU A 207 -2.77 -2.46 11.61
C LEU A 207 -2.08 -3.81 11.73
N GLY A 208 -2.37 -4.73 10.80
CA GLY A 208 -1.82 -6.08 10.77
C GLY A 208 -1.77 -6.65 9.36
N GLY A 209 -1.97 -7.97 9.23
CA GLY A 209 -2.10 -8.64 7.93
C GLY A 209 -0.83 -8.56 7.08
N SER A 210 -0.96 -8.22 5.79
CA SER A 210 0.18 -8.06 4.88
C SER A 210 0.56 -6.59 4.72
N LEU A 211 1.85 -6.30 4.87
CA LEU A 211 2.49 -5.02 4.55
C LEU A 211 3.40 -5.21 3.34
N CYS A 212 3.11 -4.47 2.27
CA CYS A 212 3.91 -4.49 1.05
C CYS A 212 5.14 -3.58 1.16
N VAL A 213 6.31 -4.08 0.78
CA VAL A 213 7.58 -3.35 0.73
C VAL A 213 8.20 -3.53 -0.65
N ALA A 214 8.52 -2.42 -1.31
CA ALA A 214 9.24 -2.41 -2.58
C ALA A 214 10.75 -2.33 -2.31
N VAL A 215 11.50 -3.24 -2.93
CA VAL A 215 12.96 -3.31 -2.84
C VAL A 215 13.61 -3.33 -4.23
N GLU A 216 14.87 -2.94 -4.31
CA GLU A 216 15.74 -3.14 -5.48
C GLU A 216 15.71 -4.62 -5.92
N GLU A 217 15.49 -4.89 -7.21
CA GLU A 217 15.30 -6.27 -7.70
C GLU A 217 16.55 -7.14 -7.49
N ALA A 218 17.74 -6.57 -7.70
CA ALA A 218 18.99 -7.32 -7.66
C ALA A 218 19.34 -7.86 -6.26
N ASP A 219 18.93 -7.14 -5.21
CA ASP A 219 19.36 -7.37 -3.83
C ASP A 219 18.19 -7.79 -2.92
N TRP A 220 17.05 -8.21 -3.50
CA TRP A 220 15.83 -8.50 -2.73
C TRP A 220 16.03 -9.56 -1.64
N GLU A 221 16.94 -10.53 -1.83
CA GLU A 221 17.23 -11.56 -0.82
C GLU A 221 17.94 -10.96 0.40
N GLU A 222 18.89 -10.05 0.19
CA GLU A 222 19.62 -9.36 1.26
C GLU A 222 18.69 -8.41 2.02
N SER A 223 17.94 -7.56 1.30
CA SER A 223 16.91 -6.72 1.92
C SER A 223 15.83 -7.56 2.63
N GLY A 224 15.48 -8.71 2.08
CA GLY A 224 14.53 -9.65 2.69
C GLY A 224 15.05 -10.23 4.00
N GLU A 225 16.32 -10.64 4.06
CA GLU A 225 16.95 -11.12 5.30
C GLU A 225 16.96 -10.03 6.38
N GLU A 226 17.32 -8.79 6.04
CA GLU A 226 17.30 -7.68 7.00
C GLU A 226 15.88 -7.32 7.48
N LEU A 227 14.89 -7.36 6.60
CA LEU A 227 13.49 -7.19 6.99
C LEU A 227 13.00 -8.33 7.89
N ASP A 228 13.42 -9.58 7.63
CA ASP A 228 13.08 -10.73 8.49
C ASP A 228 13.65 -10.56 9.90
N ASP A 229 14.88 -10.05 10.03
CA ASP A 229 15.52 -9.78 11.32
C ASP A 229 14.75 -8.76 12.17
N ILE A 230 14.16 -7.74 11.53
CA ILE A 230 13.35 -6.70 12.21
C ILE A 230 12.01 -7.25 12.73
N PHE A 231 11.44 -8.23 12.03
CA PHE A 231 10.11 -8.82 12.33
C PHE A 231 10.19 -10.29 12.78
N LEU A 232 11.36 -10.72 13.25
CA LEU A 232 11.67 -12.12 13.49
C LEU A 232 10.70 -12.75 14.50
N GLY A 233 9.94 -13.75 14.02
CA GLY A 233 8.95 -14.47 14.84
C GLY A 233 7.57 -13.81 14.89
N ASP A 234 7.41 -12.61 14.35
CA ASP A 234 6.13 -11.89 14.28
C ASP A 234 5.46 -11.96 12.90
N ALA A 235 6.25 -12.20 11.86
CA ALA A 235 5.78 -12.22 10.48
C ALA A 235 6.49 -13.27 9.61
N GLU A 236 5.89 -13.56 8.46
CA GLU A 236 6.54 -14.28 7.37
C GLU A 236 6.77 -13.35 6.19
N LEU A 237 7.94 -13.47 5.54
CA LEU A 237 8.25 -12.73 4.34
C LEU A 237 7.94 -13.56 3.09
N TRP A 238 7.20 -12.94 2.18
CA TRP A 238 6.82 -13.54 0.92
C TRP A 238 7.17 -12.60 -0.22
N ARG A 239 8.03 -13.03 -1.14
CA ARG A 239 8.16 -12.32 -2.42
C ARG A 239 6.84 -12.42 -3.15
N ARG A 240 6.27 -11.28 -3.52
CA ARG A 240 4.94 -11.24 -4.16
C ARG A 240 4.99 -11.93 -5.52
N SER A 241 3.97 -12.74 -5.77
CA SER A 241 3.79 -13.48 -7.03
C SER A 241 2.67 -12.85 -7.86
N THR A 242 2.75 -13.00 -9.18
CA THR A 242 1.60 -12.74 -10.07
C THR A 242 0.57 -13.88 -10.03
N GLU A 243 0.92 -15.00 -9.43
CA GLU A 243 0.11 -16.22 -9.33
C GLU A 243 -0.32 -16.48 -7.89
N GLU A 244 -1.59 -16.85 -7.72
CA GLU A 244 -2.14 -17.24 -6.43
C GLU A 244 -1.58 -18.60 -5.98
N GLY A 245 -1.32 -18.76 -4.68
CA GLY A 245 -0.80 -20.01 -4.12
C GLY A 245 0.67 -20.31 -4.42
N ALA A 246 1.41 -19.37 -5.04
CA ALA A 246 2.86 -19.47 -5.15
C ALA A 246 3.53 -19.55 -3.77
N GLY A 247 4.68 -20.21 -3.66
CA GLY A 247 5.42 -20.30 -2.41
C GLY A 247 6.06 -18.97 -1.98
N PRO A 248 6.72 -18.90 -0.80
CA PRO A 248 7.29 -17.67 -0.25
C PRO A 248 8.33 -16.96 -1.13
N ARG A 249 8.91 -17.66 -2.12
CA ARG A 249 9.86 -17.06 -3.08
C ARG A 249 9.20 -16.44 -4.32
N GLY A 250 7.87 -16.38 -4.38
CA GLY A 250 7.14 -15.76 -5.48
C GLY A 250 6.92 -16.67 -6.70
N GLY A 251 7.26 -17.96 -6.61
CA GLY A 251 7.10 -18.92 -7.70
C GLY A 251 8.02 -18.64 -8.90
N ASP A 252 7.60 -19.09 -10.08
CA ASP A 252 8.35 -18.89 -11.33
C ASP A 252 8.14 -17.48 -11.91
N ASN A 253 7.05 -16.82 -11.52
CA ASN A 253 6.63 -15.50 -12.01
C ASN A 253 6.44 -14.52 -10.84
N PRO A 254 7.53 -14.14 -10.15
CA PRO A 254 7.45 -13.10 -9.13
C PRO A 254 7.07 -11.77 -9.79
N TYR A 255 6.35 -10.95 -9.04
CA TYR A 255 6.02 -9.61 -9.50
C TYR A 255 7.24 -8.69 -9.47
N VAL A 256 7.38 -7.91 -10.54
CA VAL A 256 8.29 -6.76 -10.64
C VAL A 256 7.46 -5.54 -11.00
N SER A 257 7.65 -4.44 -10.29
CA SER A 257 6.90 -3.21 -10.52
C SER A 257 7.21 -2.61 -11.89
N PRO A 258 6.33 -1.76 -12.46
CA PRO A 258 6.64 -1.02 -13.68
C PRO A 258 7.95 -0.24 -13.58
N GLU A 259 8.35 0.15 -12.37
CA GLU A 259 9.60 0.85 -12.06
C GLU A 259 10.80 -0.08 -11.86
N GLY A 260 10.61 -1.41 -11.91
CA GLY A 260 11.70 -2.39 -11.78
C GLY A 260 11.97 -2.87 -10.35
N HIS A 261 11.03 -2.70 -9.41
CA HIS A 261 11.22 -3.10 -8.01
C HIS A 261 10.57 -4.45 -7.72
N THR A 262 11.22 -5.27 -6.89
CA THR A 262 10.58 -6.47 -6.33
C THR A 262 9.68 -6.06 -5.16
N LEU A 263 8.51 -6.70 -5.03
CA LEU A 263 7.65 -6.53 -3.87
C LEU A 263 7.81 -7.69 -2.88
N ILE A 264 7.98 -7.37 -1.61
CA ILE A 264 7.98 -8.28 -0.47
C ILE A 264 6.74 -7.98 0.37
N ASP A 265 5.93 -9.00 0.59
CA ASP A 265 4.81 -9.01 1.51
C ASP A 265 5.26 -9.53 2.87
N ILE A 266 5.32 -8.64 3.85
CA ILE A 266 5.56 -8.98 5.26
C ILE A 266 4.21 -9.31 5.88
N ARG A 267 3.98 -10.58 6.18
CA ARG A 267 2.69 -11.12 6.65
C ARG A 267 2.73 -11.36 8.13
N PHE A 268 2.16 -10.43 8.89
CA PHE A 268 2.10 -10.48 10.34
C PHE A 268 1.07 -11.50 10.82
N TYR A 269 1.42 -12.25 11.87
CA TYR A 269 0.48 -13.19 12.52
C TYR A 269 -0.56 -12.47 13.39
N GLU A 270 -0.20 -11.31 13.93
CA GLU A 270 -1.06 -10.46 14.77
C GLU A 270 -1.09 -9.04 14.19
N GLY A 271 -0.80 -8.02 15.00
CA GLY A 271 -0.57 -6.66 14.53
C GLY A 271 0.87 -6.44 14.07
N LEU A 272 1.09 -5.33 13.37
CA LEU A 272 2.42 -4.80 13.08
C LEU A 272 3.18 -4.66 14.41
N LYS A 273 4.36 -5.28 14.49
CA LYS A 273 5.26 -5.27 15.64
C LYS A 273 6.67 -4.91 15.18
N LEU A 274 7.53 -4.56 16.12
CA LEU A 274 8.95 -4.32 15.88
C LEU A 274 9.73 -5.12 16.91
N PHE A 275 10.60 -6.04 16.47
CA PHE A 275 11.41 -6.89 17.36
C PHE A 275 10.59 -7.65 18.44
N GLY A 276 9.40 -8.15 18.11
CA GLY A 276 8.54 -8.87 19.06
C GLY A 276 7.60 -7.99 19.89
N GLU A 277 7.71 -6.67 19.80
CA GLU A 277 6.99 -5.72 20.67
C GLU A 277 6.10 -4.75 19.88
N ASP A 278 5.05 -4.26 20.53
CA ASP A 278 4.22 -3.20 19.97
C ASP A 278 5.01 -1.90 19.87
N ALA A 279 5.02 -1.29 18.67
CA ALA A 279 5.74 -0.05 18.39
C ALA A 279 4.85 0.98 17.68
N ASP A 280 5.19 2.26 17.80
CA ASP A 280 4.57 3.32 16.98
C ASP A 280 4.77 3.03 15.48
N TYR A 281 3.77 3.35 14.67
CA TYR A 281 3.82 3.15 13.22
C TYR A 281 4.93 3.98 12.55
N GLY A 282 5.25 5.16 13.07
CA GLY A 282 6.37 5.96 12.61
C GLY A 282 7.72 5.30 12.92
N ALA A 283 7.84 4.57 14.03
CA ALA A 283 9.04 3.78 14.32
C ALA A 283 9.19 2.59 13.38
N ILE A 284 8.10 1.85 13.13
CA ILE A 284 8.09 0.74 12.18
C ILE A 284 8.45 1.21 10.77
N ALA A 285 7.84 2.32 10.31
CA ALA A 285 8.14 2.91 9.01
C ALA A 285 9.63 3.25 8.87
N ARG A 286 10.21 3.95 9.86
CA ARG A 286 11.63 4.34 9.84
C ARG A 286 12.58 3.16 9.84
N GLU A 287 12.25 2.07 10.54
CA GLU A 287 13.10 0.88 10.55
C GLU A 287 13.08 0.19 9.18
N ILE A 288 11.91 0.07 8.55
CA ILE A 288 11.78 -0.45 7.18
C ILE A 288 12.56 0.43 6.19
N GLU A 289 12.42 1.75 6.29
CA GLU A 289 13.14 2.72 5.44
C GLU A 289 14.67 2.68 5.66
N GLY A 290 15.13 2.19 6.81
CA GLY A 290 16.55 2.05 7.15
C GLY A 290 17.23 0.84 6.50
N VAL A 291 16.46 -0.15 6.04
CA VAL A 291 17.01 -1.37 5.42
C VAL A 291 17.58 -1.05 4.02
N PRO A 292 18.86 -1.39 3.74
CA PRO A 292 19.45 -1.24 2.42
C PRO A 292 18.64 -1.94 1.33
N GLY A 293 18.42 -1.24 0.22
CA GLY A 293 17.65 -1.73 -0.91
C GLY A 293 16.13 -1.53 -0.80
N VAL A 294 15.59 -1.10 0.35
CA VAL A 294 14.19 -0.66 0.43
C VAL A 294 14.00 0.67 -0.30
N VAL A 295 13.02 0.70 -1.21
CA VAL A 295 12.70 1.86 -2.04
C VAL A 295 11.43 2.56 -1.55
N ALA A 296 10.42 1.77 -1.17
CA ALA A 296 9.15 2.28 -0.65
C ALA A 296 8.43 1.19 0.15
N HIS A 297 7.48 1.57 0.99
CA HIS A 297 6.63 0.61 1.69
C HIS A 297 5.18 1.09 1.79
N GLY A 298 4.26 0.17 2.06
CA GLY A 298 2.82 0.42 2.10
C GLY A 298 2.29 1.02 3.41
N LEU A 299 3.14 1.26 4.40
CA LEU A 299 2.72 1.83 5.70
C LEU A 299 2.81 3.35 5.65
N MET A 300 1.66 4.01 5.60
CA MET A 300 1.54 5.47 5.58
C MET A 300 1.32 5.99 7.00
N ALA A 301 2.42 6.13 7.75
CA ALA A 301 2.41 6.59 9.14
C ALA A 301 2.59 8.12 9.24
N ASN A 302 1.76 8.78 10.04
CA ASN A 302 1.86 10.23 10.31
C ASN A 302 1.69 11.16 9.09
N VAL A 303 1.22 10.62 7.96
CA VAL A 303 1.08 11.36 6.70
C VAL A 303 -0.31 11.99 6.57
N ALA A 304 -1.37 11.26 6.97
CA ALA A 304 -2.75 11.70 6.84
C ALA A 304 -3.12 12.79 7.86
N ALA A 305 -3.75 13.85 7.36
CA ALA A 305 -4.34 14.89 8.19
C ALA A 305 -5.78 14.57 8.58
N ALA A 306 -6.49 13.82 7.74
CA ALA A 306 -7.87 13.43 7.97
C ALA A 306 -8.20 12.07 7.34
N ALA A 307 -9.24 11.43 7.85
CA ALA A 307 -9.88 10.26 7.26
C ALA A 307 -11.35 10.54 7.00
N ILE A 308 -11.85 10.11 5.83
CA ILE A 308 -13.28 9.96 5.57
C ILE A 308 -13.59 8.47 5.65
N VAL A 309 -14.42 8.10 6.63
CA VAL A 309 -14.83 6.71 6.84
C VAL A 309 -16.28 6.57 6.41
N ALA A 310 -16.54 5.71 5.41
CA ALA A 310 -17.88 5.32 5.02
C ALA A 310 -18.59 4.61 6.18
N GLY A 311 -19.87 4.93 6.39
CA GLY A 311 -20.68 4.30 7.42
C GLY A 311 -20.98 2.84 7.09
N ARG A 312 -21.42 2.07 8.08
CA ARG A 312 -22.09 0.78 7.81
C ARG A 312 -23.45 1.03 7.17
N GLU A 313 -24.14 -0.03 6.74
CA GLU A 313 -25.48 0.08 6.15
C GLU A 313 -26.40 0.97 7.01
N GLY A 314 -26.94 2.04 6.40
CA GLY A 314 -27.81 3.00 7.06
C GLY A 314 -27.12 4.07 7.93
N GLU A 315 -25.81 4.01 8.11
CA GLU A 315 -25.03 5.00 8.85
C GLU A 315 -24.46 6.08 7.93
N ALA A 316 -24.37 7.31 8.46
CA ALA A 316 -23.72 8.40 7.76
C ALA A 316 -22.19 8.25 7.76
N PRO A 317 -21.48 8.69 6.70
CA PRO A 317 -20.03 8.76 6.71
C PRO A 317 -19.53 9.76 7.77
N ARG A 318 -18.31 9.55 8.26
CA ARG A 318 -17.66 10.41 9.26
C ARG A 318 -16.35 10.98 8.75
N LEU A 319 -16.09 12.24 9.07
CA LEU A 319 -14.79 12.89 8.97
C LEU A 319 -14.09 12.78 10.31
N VAL A 320 -12.83 12.32 10.30
CA VAL A 320 -11.98 12.20 11.47
C VAL A 320 -10.70 12.99 11.20
N TRP A 321 -10.42 14.01 12.00
CA TRP A 321 -9.15 14.72 11.91
C TRP A 321 -8.08 14.06 12.77
N ARG A 322 -6.82 14.17 12.33
CA ARG A 322 -5.66 13.81 13.16
C ARG A 322 -5.73 14.55 14.50
N GLY A 323 -5.60 13.80 15.59
CA GLY A 323 -5.64 14.31 16.97
C GLY A 323 -7.03 14.51 17.56
N GLU A 324 -8.12 14.29 16.81
CA GLU A 324 -9.48 14.28 17.40
C GLU A 324 -9.83 12.95 18.09
N ALA A 325 -9.03 11.91 17.84
CA ALA A 325 -9.25 10.51 18.21
C ALA A 325 -10.60 9.95 17.73
N ALA A 326 -10.58 8.71 17.28
CA ALA A 326 -11.74 7.88 17.00
C ALA A 326 -12.52 7.55 18.31
N ALA A 327 -13.10 8.58 18.94
CA ALA A 327 -13.80 8.57 20.22
C ALA A 327 -15.17 7.86 20.18
N ARG A 328 -15.29 6.80 19.38
CA ARG A 328 -16.39 5.82 19.42
C ARG A 328 -15.81 4.42 19.33
N GLY A 329 -14.96 4.08 20.30
CA GLY A 329 -14.86 2.69 20.74
C GLY A 329 -16.10 2.41 21.58
N ASP A 330 -16.88 1.42 21.18
CA ASP A 330 -18.00 0.86 21.92
C ASP A 330 -17.64 0.74 23.41
N ASN A 331 -18.26 1.57 24.24
CA ASN A 331 -18.29 1.32 25.67
C ASN A 331 -19.42 0.33 25.90
N ALA A 332 -19.01 -0.92 26.10
CA ALA A 332 -19.83 -2.02 26.57
C ALA A 332 -20.80 -1.57 27.68
N ALA A 333 -22.06 -1.92 27.49
CA ALA A 333 -23.02 -2.16 28.56
C ALA A 333 -23.28 -3.67 28.62
#